data_AF-A0A2S7J1P1-F1
#
_entry.id   AF-A0A2S7J1P1-F1
#
_cell.length_a   1.000
_cell.length_b   1.000
_cell.length_c   1.000
_cell.angle_alpha   90.00
_cell.angle_beta   90.00
_cell.angle_gamma   90.00
#
_symmetry.space_group_name_H-M   'P 1'
#
loop_
_entity.id
_entity.type
_entity.pdbx_description
1 polymer ?
#
loop_
_entity_poly.entity_id
_entity_poly.type
_entity_poly.pdbx_seq_one_letter_code
_entity_poly.pdbx_strand_id
1 'polypeptide(L)' 'MPTLTRLVLFIALVAAIVYGAMYALANFVKPDTREITVDIPASKLKPVAIAPPPAPTVSAETADTGSQLPQSPQAPQE' A
#
# COMPACT_ATOMS: atom_id res chain seq x y z
N MET A 1 13.77 64.54 16.30
CA MET A 1 12.32 64.45 16.61
C MET A 1 11.96 62.98 16.77
N PRO A 2 11.69 62.50 18.00
CA PRO A 2 11.51 61.07 18.33
C PRO A 2 10.25 60.40 17.74
N THR A 3 9.59 61.02 16.75
CA THR A 3 8.34 60.55 16.13
C THR A 3 8.56 59.39 15.16
N LEU A 4 9.59 59.44 14.30
CA LEU A 4 9.86 58.39 13.31
C LEU A 4 10.30 57.07 13.99
N THR A 5 11.22 57.14 14.95
CA THR A 5 11.68 55.97 15.71
C THR A 5 10.53 55.29 16.47
N ARG A 6 9.61 56.07 17.05
CA ARG A 6 8.41 55.52 17.70
C ARG A 6 7.46 54.83 16.71
N LEU A 7 7.26 55.38 15.52
CA LEU A 7 6.45 54.76 14.48
C LEU A 7 7.03 53.41 14.05
N VAL A 8 8.34 53.34 13.80
CA VAL A 8 9.01 52.10 13.39
C VAL A 8 8.95 51.05 14.52
N LEU A 9 9.20 51.44 15.76
CA LEU A 9 9.07 50.54 16.91
C LEU A 9 7.64 50.00 17.05
N PHE A 10 6.64 50.84 16.84
CA PHE A 10 5.25 50.41 16.88
C PHE A 10 4.95 49.38 15.79
N ILE A 11 5.40 49.62 14.55
CA ILE A 11 5.24 48.65 13.45
C ILE A 11 5.97 47.35 13.75
N ALA A 12 7.21 47.42 14.25
CA ALA A 12 7.99 46.25 14.61
C ALA A 12 7.30 45.41 15.70
N LEU A 13 6.71 46.07 16.70
CA LEU A 13 5.94 45.40 17.75
C LEU A 13 4.71 44.69 17.17
N VAL A 14 3.94 45.36 16.33
CA VAL A 14 2.76 44.76 15.69
C VAL A 14 3.16 43.57 14.82
N ALA A 15 4.22 43.72 14.01
CA ALA A 15 4.74 42.65 13.18
C ALA A 15 5.18 41.44 14.03
N ALA A 16 5.86 41.68 15.15
CA ALA A 16 6.28 40.64 16.07
C ALA A 16 5.08 39.90 16.69
N ILE A 17 4.01 40.61 17.06
CA ILE A 17 2.78 40.00 17.60
C ILE A 17 2.10 39.14 16.52
N VAL A 18 1.91 39.67 15.31
CA VAL A 18 1.26 38.94 14.21
C VAL A 18 2.06 37.70 13.83
N TYR A 19 3.37 37.85 13.66
CA TYR A 19 4.25 36.73 13.35
C TYR A 19 4.29 35.71 14.49
N GLY A 20 4.38 36.18 15.73
CA GLY A 20 4.37 35.32 16.91
C GLY A 20 3.07 34.52 17.05
N ALA A 21 1.92 35.15 16.78
CA ALA A 21 0.63 34.48 16.75
C ALA A 21 0.59 33.39 15.66
N MET A 22 1.00 33.72 14.42
CA MET A 22 1.05 32.74 13.33
C MET A 22 2.00 31.58 13.63
N TYR A 23 3.20 31.87 14.14
CA TYR A 23 4.17 30.86 14.55
C TYR A 23 3.59 29.96 15.64
N ALA A 24 2.92 30.54 16.63
CA ALA A 24 2.31 29.77 17.70
C ALA A 24 1.21 28.84 17.19
N LEU A 25 0.32 29.33 16.31
CA LEU A 25 -0.71 28.52 15.69
C LEU A 25 -0.11 27.36 14.90
N ALA A 26 0.89 27.63 14.06
CA ALA A 26 1.49 26.61 13.20
C ALA A 26 2.19 25.48 13.97
N ASN A 27 2.79 25.79 15.13
CA ASN A 27 3.61 24.83 15.86
C ASN A 27 2.89 24.16 17.05
N PHE A 28 1.97 24.86 17.71
CA PHE A 28 1.32 24.36 18.93
C PHE A 28 -0.11 23.87 18.70
N VAL A 29 -0.73 24.16 17.56
CA VAL A 29 -2.06 23.62 17.22
C VAL A 29 -1.90 22.33 16.44
N LYS A 30 -2.42 21.24 17.00
CA LYS A 30 -2.47 19.95 16.31
C LYS A 30 -3.73 19.87 15.45
N PRO A 31 -3.64 19.36 14.21
CA PRO A 31 -4.81 19.08 13.40
C PRO A 31 -5.61 17.93 14.03
N ASP A 32 -6.93 18.10 14.06
CA ASP A 32 -7.85 17.05 14.51
C ASP A 32 -8.04 16.02 13.39
N THR A 33 -7.63 14.78 13.64
CA THR A 33 -7.79 13.68 12.69
C THR A 33 -9.13 13.01 12.92
N ARG A 34 -10.09 13.29 12.03
CA ARG A 34 -11.40 12.62 12.03
C ARG A 34 -11.43 11.48 11.02
N GLU A 35 -12.23 10.47 11.32
CA GLU A 35 -12.58 9.42 10.35
C GLU A 35 -13.37 10.06 9.19
N ILE A 36 -12.90 9.83 7.96
CA ILE A 36 -13.57 10.30 6.75
C ILE A 36 -13.86 9.06 5.90
N THR A 37 -15.14 8.70 5.79
CA THR A 37 -15.59 7.68 4.83
C THR A 37 -15.75 8.33 3.47
N VAL A 38 -14.99 7.84 2.48
CA VAL A 38 -15.14 8.23 1.08
C VAL A 38 -15.86 7.11 0.34
N ASP A 39 -17.04 7.40 -0.20
CA ASP A 39 -17.75 6.48 -1.08
C ASP A 39 -17.00 6.40 -2.42
N ILE A 40 -16.58 5.19 -2.80
CA ILE A 40 -15.92 4.94 -4.08
C ILE A 40 -16.96 4.33 -5.04
N PRO A 41 -17.44 5.09 -6.03
CA PRO A 41 -18.41 4.57 -6.98
C PRO A 41 -17.78 3.45 -7.81
N ALA A 42 -18.53 2.35 -7.97
CA ALA A 42 -18.08 1.17 -8.71
C ALA A 42 -17.60 1.48 -10.14
N SER A 43 -18.16 2.52 -10.78
CA SER A 43 -17.74 3.00 -12.10
C SER A 43 -16.28 3.47 -12.18
N LYS A 44 -15.60 3.69 -11.05
CA LYS A 44 -14.19 4.10 -10.95
C LYS A 44 -13.25 2.95 -10.60
N LEU A 45 -13.78 1.77 -10.27
CA LEU A 45 -12.97 0.60 -9.93
C LEU A 45 -12.52 -0.11 -11.22
N LYS A 46 -11.23 -0.50 -11.28
CA LYS A 46 -10.67 -1.33 -12.34
C LYS A 46 -10.43 -2.74 -11.79
N PRO A 47 -11.29 -3.72 -12.08
CA PRO A 47 -11.11 -5.08 -11.59
C PRO A 47 -9.88 -5.72 -12.24
N VAL A 48 -8.87 -6.07 -11.45
CA VAL A 48 -7.85 -7.02 -11.86
C VAL A 48 -8.36 -8.41 -11.51
N ALA A 49 -8.75 -9.17 -12.52
CA ALA A 49 -9.09 -10.56 -12.36
C ALA A 49 -7.80 -11.34 -12.08
N ILE A 50 -7.57 -11.67 -10.81
CA ILE A 50 -6.57 -12.68 -10.44
C ILE A 50 -7.14 -14.00 -10.94
N ALA A 51 -6.66 -14.45 -12.10
CA ALA A 51 -6.96 -15.79 -12.57
C ALA A 51 -6.54 -16.76 -11.46
N PRO A 52 -7.39 -17.75 -11.09
CA PRO A 52 -6.95 -18.84 -10.25
C PRO A 52 -5.61 -19.36 -10.81
N PRO A 53 -4.56 -19.54 -9.98
CA PRO A 53 -3.37 -20.23 -10.45
C PRO A 53 -3.83 -21.53 -11.11
N PRO A 54 -3.26 -21.92 -12.26
CA PRO A 54 -3.73 -23.08 -13.02
C PRO A 54 -3.88 -24.22 -12.03
N ALA A 55 -5.12 -24.68 -11.84
CA ALA A 55 -5.38 -25.84 -11.03
C ALA A 55 -4.41 -26.93 -11.51
N PRO A 56 -3.65 -27.59 -10.62
CA PRO A 56 -2.74 -28.64 -11.04
C PRO A 56 -3.53 -29.57 -11.95
N THR A 57 -3.03 -29.76 -13.16
CA THR A 57 -3.65 -30.59 -14.19
C THR A 57 -3.71 -32.02 -13.68
N VAL A 58 -4.74 -32.34 -12.88
CA VAL A 58 -5.16 -33.70 -12.58
C VAL A 58 -6.08 -34.10 -13.73
N SER A 59 -5.50 -34.23 -14.92
CA SER A 59 -6.12 -34.94 -16.04
C SER A 59 -5.42 -36.27 -16.12
N ALA A 60 -6.19 -37.32 -15.87
CA ALA A 60 -5.80 -38.70 -16.07
C ALA A 60 -5.26 -38.87 -17.49
N GLU A 61 -3.94 -39.02 -17.63
CA GLU A 61 -3.36 -39.76 -18.73
C GLU A 61 -3.18 -41.19 -18.26
N THR A 62 -4.05 -42.02 -18.82
CA THR A 62 -4.14 -43.46 -18.78
C THR A 62 -2.77 -44.14 -18.72
N ALA A 63 -2.70 -45.11 -17.81
CA ALA A 63 -1.77 -46.24 -17.84
C ALA A 63 -1.22 -46.59 -19.22
N ASP A 64 0.10 -46.52 -19.39
CA ASP A 64 0.87 -47.46 -20.21
C ASP A 64 2.15 -47.85 -19.46
N THR A 65 1.97 -48.79 -18.54
CA THR A 65 3.03 -49.66 -18.05
C THR A 65 3.05 -50.87 -18.99
N GLY A 66 4.05 -51.03 -19.85
CA GLY A 66 4.08 -52.29 -20.61
C GLY A 66 5.00 -52.45 -21.82
N SER A 67 6.24 -51.94 -21.81
CA SER A 67 7.31 -52.58 -22.60
C SER A 67 8.35 -53.20 -21.66
N GLN A 68 7.88 -54.22 -20.91
CA GLN A 68 8.72 -55.20 -20.25
C GLN A 68 8.44 -56.57 -20.87
N LEU A 69 9.32 -56.97 -21.79
CA LEU A 69 9.63 -58.38 -22.05
C LEU A 69 11.15 -58.50 -21.93
N PRO A 70 11.61 -59.15 -20.85
CA PRO A 70 12.23 -60.46 -21.03
C PRO A 70 11.42 -61.53 -20.28
N GLN A 71 10.88 -62.45 -21.06
CA GLN A 71 10.84 -63.89 -20.83
C GLN A 71 10.88 -64.37 -19.35
N SER A 72 9.68 -64.75 -18.90
CA SER A 72 9.27 -65.95 -18.15
C SER A 72 10.30 -66.94 -17.57
N PRO A 73 9.89 -67.68 -16.52
CA PRO A 73 10.71 -68.15 -15.40
C PRO A 73 11.13 -69.63 -15.50
N GLN A 74 12.33 -69.96 -15.02
CA GLN A 74 12.65 -71.32 -14.59
C GLN A 74 13.41 -71.35 -13.27
N ALA A 75 13.01 -72.34 -12.50
CA ALA A 75 13.33 -72.65 -11.13
C ALA A 75 14.73 -73.35 -11.03
N PRO A 76 15.16 -73.78 -9.82
CA PRO A 76 16.54 -73.91 -9.38
C PRO A 76 17.20 -75.22 -9.82
N GLN A 77 18.52 -75.22 -10.03
CA GLN A 77 19.37 -76.42 -9.94
C GLN A 77 20.84 -76.03 -9.66
N GLU A 78 21.38 -76.67 -8.62
CA GLU A 78 22.77 -76.95 -8.20
C GLU A 78 23.77 -75.81 -7.89
#